data_AF-A0A8A3S9J5-F1
#
_entry.id   AF-A0A8A3S9J5-F1
#
_cell.length_a   1.000
_cell.length_b   1.000
_cell.length_c   1.000
_cell.angle_alpha   90.00
_cell.angle_beta   90.00
_cell.angle_gamma   90.00
#
_symmetry.space_group_name_H-M   'P 1'
#
loop_
_entity.id
_entity.type
_entity.pdbx_description
1 polymer ?
#
loop_
_entity_poly.entity_id
_entity_poly.type
_entity_poly.pdbx_seq_one_letter_code
_entity_poly.pdbx_strand_id
1 'polypeptide(L)'
;MLAVYAVSKICHLAVTVGALSRPERAVLAAALDEGRAEDGAAGAGQVYGRVCEAAEMSYTVFHERLKKLERLRLVDVQMVRRGRGRRREIGVREGVEEVLDER
;
A
#
# COMPACT_ATOMS: atom_id res chain seq x y z
N MET A 1 -21.47 -19.09 8.22
CA MET A 1 -21.54 -17.63 8.00
C MET A 1 -20.17 -16.99 7.74
N LEU A 2 -19.09 -17.44 8.41
CA LEU A 2 -17.73 -16.90 8.23
C LEU A 2 -17.11 -17.17 6.84
N ALA A 3 -17.42 -18.30 6.20
CA ALA A 3 -16.85 -18.66 4.89
C ALA A 3 -17.26 -17.70 3.76
N VAL A 4 -18.54 -17.30 3.70
CA VAL A 4 -19.04 -16.35 2.70
C VAL A 4 -18.47 -14.94 2.92
N TYR A 5 -18.25 -14.55 4.17
CA TYR A 5 -17.65 -13.27 4.51
C TYR A 5 -16.17 -13.20 4.09
N ALA A 6 -15.41 -14.27 4.34
CA ALA A 6 -14.02 -14.38 3.90
C ALA A 6 -13.89 -14.34 2.37
N VAL A 7 -14.72 -15.10 1.66
CA VAL A 7 -14.76 -15.09 0.18
C VAL A 7 -15.13 -13.71 -0.35
N SER A 8 -16.14 -13.05 0.24
CA SER A 8 -16.55 -11.70 -0.16
C SER A 8 -15.43 -10.67 0.03
N LYS A 9 -14.69 -10.72 1.15
CA LYS A 9 -13.54 -9.84 1.43
C LYS A 9 -12.42 -10.04 0.39
N ILE A 10 -12.07 -11.29 0.09
CA ILE A 10 -11.04 -11.63 -0.90
C ILE A 10 -11.47 -11.19 -2.31
N CYS A 11 -12.73 -11.45 -2.70
CA CYS A 11 -13.25 -10.99 -3.99
C CYS A 11 -13.23 -9.46 -4.12
N HIS A 12 -13.63 -8.73 -3.07
CA HIS A 12 -13.56 -7.27 -3.07
C HIS A 12 -12.11 -6.79 -3.22
N LEU A 13 -11.16 -7.37 -2.49
CA LEU A 13 -9.73 -7.05 -2.59
C LEU A 13 -9.21 -7.33 -4.01
N ALA A 14 -9.49 -8.50 -4.57
CA ALA A 14 -9.10 -8.88 -5.93
C ALA A 14 -9.63 -7.91 -6.99
N VAL A 15 -10.91 -7.53 -6.92
CA VAL A 15 -11.50 -6.54 -7.82
C VAL A 15 -10.84 -5.17 -7.63
N THR A 16 -10.63 -4.74 -6.38
CA THR A 16 -10.05 -3.42 -6.07
C THR A 16 -8.60 -3.31 -6.56
N VAL A 17 -7.77 -4.31 -6.28
CA VAL A 17 -6.38 -4.39 -6.74
C VAL A 17 -6.29 -4.59 -8.25
N GLY A 18 -7.25 -5.29 -8.86
CA GLY A 18 -7.39 -5.44 -10.30
C GLY A 18 -7.72 -4.14 -11.04
N ALA A 19 -8.46 -3.22 -10.39
CA ALA A 19 -8.84 -1.93 -10.95
C ALA A 19 -7.75 -0.84 -10.82
N LEU A 20 -6.65 -1.12 -10.14
CA LEU A 20 -5.54 -0.19 -10.00
C LEU A 20 -4.78 -0.03 -11.32
N SER A 21 -4.44 1.20 -11.65
CA SER A 21 -3.51 1.48 -12.75
C SER A 21 -2.09 0.98 -12.41
N ARG A 22 -1.25 0.76 -13.43
CA ARG A 22 0.14 0.32 -13.23
C ARG A 22 0.93 1.20 -12.23
N PRO A 23 0.85 2.53 -12.28
CA PRO A 23 1.55 3.36 -11.30
C PRO A 23 0.98 3.27 -9.88
N GLU A 24 -0.32 2.99 -9.71
CA GLU A 24 -0.93 2.79 -8.39
C GLU A 24 -0.52 1.44 -7.79
N ARG A 25 -0.49 0.38 -8.62
CA ARG A 25 0.09 -0.91 -8.23
C ARG A 25 1.55 -0.78 -7.83
N ALA A 26 2.34 0.02 -8.53
CA ALA A 26 3.74 0.24 -8.18
C ALA A 26 3.91 0.86 -6.78
N VAL A 27 3.05 1.83 -6.40
CA VAL A 27 3.04 2.40 -5.05
C VAL A 27 2.67 1.34 -4.00
N LEU A 28 1.65 0.53 -4.29
CA LEU A 28 1.19 -0.51 -3.38
C LEU A 28 2.24 -1.61 -3.18
N ALA A 29 2.87 -2.08 -4.27
CA ALA A 29 3.94 -3.07 -4.22
C ALA A 29 5.16 -2.55 -3.46
N ALA A 30 5.58 -1.30 -3.73
CA ALA A 30 6.68 -0.69 -2.97
C ALA A 30 6.35 -0.60 -1.47
N ALA A 31 5.12 -0.26 -1.09
CA ALA A 31 4.73 -0.24 0.32
C ALA A 31 4.77 -1.63 0.97
N LEU A 32 4.38 -2.69 0.23
CA LEU A 32 4.45 -4.06 0.71
C LEU A 32 5.91 -4.52 0.88
N ASP A 33 6.75 -4.28 -0.11
CA ASP A 33 8.16 -4.68 -0.07
C ASP A 33 8.93 -3.99 1.06
N GLU A 34 8.74 -2.68 1.22
CA GLU A 34 9.36 -1.92 2.32
C GLU A 34 8.78 -2.33 3.68
N GLY A 35 7.47 -2.66 3.74
CA GLY A 35 6.81 -3.13 4.95
C GLY A 35 7.34 -4.50 5.40
N ARG A 36 7.62 -5.40 4.46
CA ARG A 36 8.28 -6.69 4.71
C ARG A 36 9.70 -6.51 5.26
N ALA A 37 10.40 -5.42 4.88
CA ALA A 37 11.74 -5.11 5.37
C ALA A 37 11.78 -4.42 6.75
N GLU A 38 10.73 -3.67 7.12
CA GLU A 38 10.64 -2.91 8.40
C GLU A 38 9.71 -3.53 9.45
N ASP A 39 9.44 -4.84 9.41
CA ASP A 39 8.54 -5.55 10.35
C ASP A 39 7.11 -4.98 10.40
N GLY A 40 6.52 -4.71 9.23
CA GLY A 40 5.08 -4.56 9.05
C GLY A 40 4.58 -3.18 8.60
N ALA A 41 5.40 -2.13 8.65
CA ALA A 41 5.01 -0.81 8.12
C ALA A 41 6.18 -0.10 7.45
N ALA A 42 5.96 0.31 6.20
CA ALA A 42 6.92 1.08 5.43
C ALA A 42 6.76 2.56 5.71
N GLY A 43 7.82 3.34 5.84
CA GLY A 43 7.61 4.79 5.86
C GLY A 43 7.53 5.44 4.50
N ALA A 44 6.66 6.43 4.39
CA ALA A 44 6.28 7.07 3.14
C ALA A 44 7.47 7.62 2.32
N GLY A 45 8.55 8.05 2.97
CA GLY A 45 9.76 8.52 2.29
C GLY A 45 10.53 7.41 1.55
N GLN A 46 10.63 6.21 2.14
CA GLN A 46 11.27 5.06 1.50
C GLN A 46 10.44 4.57 0.32
N VAL A 47 9.13 4.42 0.56
CA VAL A 47 8.20 4.03 -0.50
C VAL A 47 8.30 5.03 -1.66
N TYR A 48 8.23 6.34 -1.38
CA TYR A 48 8.38 7.37 -2.41
C TYR A 48 9.70 7.26 -3.18
N GLY A 49 10.83 7.09 -2.49
CA GLY A 49 12.14 6.94 -3.14
C GLY A 49 12.13 5.81 -4.18
N ARG A 50 11.63 4.64 -3.78
CA ARG A 50 11.54 3.46 -4.65
C ARG A 50 10.65 3.67 -5.88
N VAL A 51 9.49 4.31 -5.72
CA VAL A 51 8.59 4.56 -6.87
C VAL A 51 9.02 5.74 -7.73
N CYS A 52 9.71 6.73 -7.17
CA CYS A 52 10.24 7.87 -7.93
C CYS A 52 11.34 7.42 -8.88
N GLU A 53 12.23 6.52 -8.43
CA GLU A 53 13.27 5.92 -9.27
C GLU A 53 12.69 5.03 -10.38
N ALA A 54 11.66 4.24 -10.07
CA ALA A 54 11.10 3.28 -11.02
C ALA A 54 10.11 3.86 -12.04
N ALA A 55 9.44 4.97 -11.71
CA ALA A 55 8.29 5.46 -12.49
C ALA A 55 8.27 6.99 -12.71
N GLU A 56 9.38 7.70 -12.48
CA GLU A 56 9.52 9.15 -12.64
C GLU A 56 8.35 9.93 -11.99
N MET A 57 7.98 9.50 -10.78
CA MET A 57 6.77 9.98 -10.10
C MET A 57 7.06 11.19 -9.23
N SER A 58 6.36 12.31 -9.46
CA SER A 58 6.43 13.45 -8.54
C SER A 58 5.80 13.15 -7.18
N TYR A 59 6.27 13.83 -6.13
CA TYR A 59 5.76 13.66 -4.77
C TYR A 59 4.26 13.93 -4.64
N THR A 60 3.72 14.91 -5.37
CA THR A 60 2.28 15.21 -5.38
C THR A 60 1.49 14.04 -5.95
N VAL A 61 1.94 13.47 -7.06
CA VAL A 61 1.27 12.32 -7.70
C VAL A 61 1.35 11.09 -6.80
N PHE A 62 2.50 10.84 -6.17
CA PHE A 62 2.66 9.80 -5.16
C PHE A 62 1.65 9.96 -4.02
N HIS A 63 1.53 11.16 -3.47
CA HIS A 63 0.64 11.43 -2.34
C HIS A 63 -0.84 11.23 -2.71
N GLU A 64 -1.26 11.64 -3.90
CA GLU A 64 -2.62 11.41 -4.37
C GLU A 64 -2.93 9.93 -4.64
N ARG A 65 -1.94 9.17 -5.14
CA ARG A 65 -2.04 7.71 -5.28
C ARG A 65 -2.14 7.04 -3.91
N LEU A 66 -1.29 7.42 -2.96
CA LEU A 66 -1.33 6.89 -1.60
C LEU A 66 -2.68 7.16 -0.91
N LYS A 67 -3.22 8.37 -1.03
CA LYS A 67 -4.59 8.70 -0.55
C LYS A 67 -5.67 7.86 -1.22
N LYS A 68 -5.52 7.53 -2.50
CA LYS A 68 -6.47 6.64 -3.19
C LYS A 68 -6.39 5.23 -2.60
N LEU A 69 -5.20 4.68 -2.41
CA LEU A 69 -5.01 3.36 -1.81
C LEU A 69 -5.58 3.30 -0.38
N GLU A 70 -5.41 4.36 0.40
CA GLU A 70 -5.99 4.49 1.74
C GLU A 70 -7.53 4.51 1.69
N ARG A 71 -8.12 5.31 0.80
CA ARG A 71 -9.60 5.33 0.60
C ARG A 71 -10.16 3.98 0.15
N LEU A 72 -9.40 3.23 -0.63
CA LEU A 72 -9.74 1.88 -1.08
C LEU A 72 -9.52 0.80 -0.01
N ARG A 73 -9.03 1.18 1.18
CA ARG A 73 -8.66 0.26 2.27
C ARG A 73 -7.68 -0.83 1.82
N LEU A 74 -6.68 -0.44 1.03
CA LEU A 74 -5.55 -1.29 0.68
C LEU A 74 -4.35 -1.04 1.59
N VAL A 75 -4.25 0.18 2.12
CA VAL A 75 -3.24 0.59 3.09
C VAL A 75 -3.87 1.39 4.21
N ASP A 76 -3.22 1.41 5.37
CA ASP A 76 -3.50 2.34 6.46
C ASP A 76 -2.28 3.28 6.60
N VAL A 77 -2.51 4.60 6.66
CA VAL A 77 -1.45 5.59 6.83
C VAL A 77 -1.55 6.21 8.22
N GLN A 78 -0.45 6.15 8.97
CA GLN A 78 -0.41 6.66 10.34
C GLN A 78 0.82 7.53 10.60
N MET A 79 0.66 8.52 11.46
CA MET A 79 1.76 9.35 11.94
C MET A 79 2.37 8.69 13.17
N VAL A 80 3.57 8.14 13.03
CA VAL A 80 4.30 7.48 14.11
C VAL A 80 5.47 8.34 14.55
N ARG A 81 5.74 8.31 15.86
CA ARG A 81 6.90 8.97 16.44
C ARG A 81 8.04 7.95 16.56
N ARG A 82 9.02 8.03 15.67
CA ARG A 82 10.32 7.33 15.80
C ARG A 82 11.42 8.36 16.06
N GLY A 83 12.09 8.25 17.21
CA GLY A 83 13.19 9.15 17.59
C GLY A 83 12.76 10.62 17.76
N ARG A 84 13.51 11.54 17.14
CA ARG A 84 13.29 13.01 17.25
C ARG A 84 12.18 13.56 16.33
N GLY A 85 11.62 12.76 15.41
CA GLY A 85 10.67 13.22 14.39
C GLY A 85 9.33 12.48 14.38
N ARG A 86 8.37 13.02 13.62
CA ARG A 86 7.14 12.31 13.20
C ARG A 86 7.32 11.84 11.77
N ARG A 87 7.03 10.58 11.49
CA ARG A 87 7.10 9.96 10.17
C ARG A 87 5.72 9.41 9.82
N ARG A 88 5.35 9.46 8.53
CA ARG A 88 4.21 8.71 8.02
C ARG A 88 4.64 7.28 7.75
N GLU A 89 3.99 6.34 8.41
CA GLU A 89 4.12 4.91 8.16
C GLU A 89 2.89 4.44 7.41
N ILE A 90 3.11 3.50 6.49
CA ILE A 90 2.15 2.93 5.56
C ILE A 90 2.14 1.43 5.87
N GLY A 91 1.05 0.95 6.45
CA GLY A 91 0.80 -0.48 6.63
C GLY A 91 -0.03 -0.99 5.47
N VAL A 92 0.40 -2.07 4.82
CA VAL A 92 -0.44 -2.78 3.85
C VAL A 92 -1.43 -3.66 4.60
N ARG A 93 -2.70 -3.65 4.20
CA ARG A 93 -3.74 -4.42 4.88
C ARG A 93 -3.62 -5.92 4.61
N GLU A 94 -3.90 -6.72 5.62
CA GLU A 94 -3.99 -8.18 5.53
C GLU A 94 -4.99 -8.61 4.44
N GLY A 95 -4.60 -9.57 3.59
CA GLY A 95 -5.39 -9.98 2.42
C GLY A 95 -4.93 -9.33 1.11
N VAL A 96 -4.18 -8.23 1.15
CA VAL A 96 -3.72 -7.50 -0.04
C VAL A 96 -2.49 -8.19 -0.66
N GLU A 97 -1.65 -8.80 0.17
CA GLU A 97 -0.43 -9.47 -0.26
C GLU A 97 -0.73 -10.70 -1.11
N GLU A 98 -1.70 -11.53 -0.70
CA GLU A 98 -2.10 -12.72 -1.44
C GLU A 98 -2.62 -12.35 -2.84
N VAL A 99 -3.37 -11.26 -2.94
CA VAL A 99 -3.96 -10.79 -4.20
C VAL A 99 -2.93 -10.12 -5.12
N LEU A 100 -1.90 -9.51 -4.56
CA LEU A 100 -0.80 -8.91 -5.34
C LEU A 100 0.12 -9.97 -5.93
N ASP A 101 0.45 -11.00 -5.15
CA ASP A 101 1.38 -12.05 -5.56
C ASP A 101 0.76 -13.00 -6.61
N GLU A 102 -0.57 -13.09 -6.71
CA GLU A 102 -1.30 -13.88 -7.72
C GLU A 102 -1.34 -13.27 -9.15
N ARG A 103 -0.72 -12.10 -9.41
CA ARG A 103 -0.91 -11.33 -10.66
C ARG A 103 0.35 -10.65 -11.18
#